data_AF-A0A5B7JCL5-F1
#
_entry.id   AF-A0A5B7JCL5-F1
#
_cell.length_a   1.000
_cell.length_b   1.000
_cell.length_c   1.000
_cell.angle_alpha   90.00
_cell.angle_beta   90.00
_cell.angle_gamma   90.00
#
_symmetry.space_group_name_H-M   'P 1'
#
loop_
_entity.id
_entity.type
_entity.pdbx_description
1 polymer ?
#
loop_
_entity_poly.entity_id
_entity_poly.type
_entity_poly.pdbx_seq_one_letter_code
_entity_poly.pdbx_strand_id
1 'polypeptide(L)'
;MRKKKNPNKFTREREERELVKTVIKQVQDSKQEFDQEMKEVIRLGRYSEGGRRPMKVRMRSQVAVEEIMARKGKLTDVEHKDIWMKRDMNLEEREKEKALRSEAKAKNDKRTEIEKKNV
;
A
#
# COMPACT_ATOMS: atom_id res chain seq x y z
N MET A 1 32.12 -17.22 6.34
CA MET A 1 32.32 -15.77 6.57
C MET A 1 30.99 -15.02 6.40
N ARG A 2 30.45 -14.41 7.47
CA ARG A 2 29.31 -13.48 7.33
C ARG A 2 29.84 -12.18 6.72
N LYS A 3 29.33 -11.77 5.54
CA LYS A 3 29.67 -10.47 4.93
C LYS A 3 29.39 -9.37 5.96
N LYS A 4 30.42 -8.58 6.34
CA LYS A 4 30.23 -7.38 7.18
C LYS A 4 29.26 -6.46 6.43
N LYS A 5 28.04 -6.32 6.95
CA LYS A 5 27.06 -5.38 6.39
C LYS A 5 27.55 -3.96 6.66
N ASN A 6 27.49 -3.11 5.64
CA ASN A 6 27.82 -1.69 5.75
C ASN A 6 26.89 -1.05 6.79
N PRO A 7 27.38 -0.46 7.90
CA PRO A 7 26.55 -0.04 9.03
C PRO A 7 25.46 0.95 8.62
N ASN A 8 25.77 1.86 7.68
CA ASN A 8 24.84 2.86 7.17
C ASN A 8 23.65 2.26 6.39
N LYS A 9 23.84 1.09 5.76
CA LYS A 9 22.76 0.41 5.04
C LYS A 9 21.75 -0.22 6.01
N PHE A 10 22.25 -0.78 7.12
CA PHE A 10 21.41 -1.48 8.09
C PHE A 10 20.57 -0.51 8.93
N THR A 11 21.14 0.62 9.34
CA THR A 11 20.41 1.68 10.06
C THR A 11 19.25 2.21 9.22
N ARG A 12 19.51 2.50 7.94
CA ARG A 12 18.49 2.96 6.99
C ARG A 12 17.38 1.93 6.74
N GLU A 13 17.74 0.66 6.53
CA GLU A 13 16.75 -0.42 6.36
C GLU A 13 15.85 -0.56 7.59
N ARG A 14 16.41 -0.34 8.80
CA ARG A 14 15.65 -0.37 10.06
C ARG A 14 14.68 0.81 10.15
N GLU A 15 15.14 2.03 9.90
CA GLU A 15 14.29 3.24 9.88
C GLU A 15 13.13 3.09 8.88
N GLU A 16 13.42 2.60 7.67
CA GLU A 16 12.40 2.38 6.64
C GLU A 16 11.37 1.34 7.06
N ARG A 17 11.80 0.26 7.73
CA ARG A 17 10.87 -0.74 8.30
C ARG A 17 10.00 -0.13 9.40
N GLU A 18 10.57 0.64 10.32
CA GLU A 18 9.80 1.26 11.43
C GLU A 18 8.78 2.28 10.92
N LEU A 19 9.10 3.04 9.87
CA LEU A 19 8.13 3.93 9.20
C LEU A 19 6.95 3.13 8.63
N VAL A 20 7.23 2.05 7.89
CA VAL A 20 6.18 1.21 7.30
C VAL A 20 5.32 0.55 8.38
N LYS A 21 5.93 0.04 9.45
CA LYS A 21 5.22 -0.50 10.61
C LYS A 21 4.26 0.51 11.21
N THR A 22 4.72 1.74 11.42
CA THR A 22 3.90 2.80 11.97
C THR A 22 2.69 3.06 11.09
N VAL A 23 2.87 3.15 9.76
CA VAL A 23 1.77 3.35 8.80
C VAL A 23 0.79 2.18 8.83
N ILE A 24 1.26 0.94 8.82
CA ILE A 24 0.39 -0.25 8.84
C ILE A 24 -0.37 -0.35 10.16
N LYS A 25 0.27 -0.03 11.29
CA LYS A 25 -0.37 -0.02 12.61
C LYS A 25 -1.54 0.96 12.68
N GLN A 26 -1.48 2.09 11.95
CA GLN A 26 -2.59 3.04 11.86
C GLN A 26 -3.78 2.49 11.05
N VAL A 27 -3.52 1.61 10.08
CA VAL A 27 -4.55 0.92 9.30
C VAL A 27 -5.19 -0.24 10.09
N GLN A 28 -4.53 -0.65 11.17
CA GLN A 28 -4.85 -1.85 11.92
C GLN A 28 -5.62 -1.53 13.22
N ASP A 29 -6.72 -2.24 13.44
CA ASP A 29 -7.52 -2.12 14.68
C ASP A 29 -7.34 -3.29 15.65
N SER A 30 -6.77 -4.40 15.17
CA SER A 30 -6.71 -5.67 15.90
C SER A 30 -5.33 -5.92 16.52
N LYS A 31 -5.28 -6.77 17.56
CA LYS A 31 -4.06 -7.29 18.22
C LYS A 31 -3.08 -8.06 17.32
N GLN A 32 -3.38 -8.22 16.03
CA GLN A 32 -2.56 -9.01 15.12
C GLN A 32 -1.29 -8.22 14.79
N GLU A 33 -0.12 -8.82 14.77
CA GLU A 33 1.12 -8.06 14.52
C GLU A 33 1.56 -8.25 13.07
N PHE A 34 1.10 -7.37 12.16
CA PHE A 34 1.58 -7.38 10.76
C PHE A 34 3.10 -7.13 10.65
N ASP A 35 3.71 -6.64 11.72
CA ASP A 35 5.15 -6.48 11.88
C ASP A 35 5.92 -7.79 11.62
N GLN A 36 5.37 -8.93 12.04
CA GLN A 36 5.98 -10.24 11.83
C GLN A 36 5.78 -10.77 10.39
N GLU A 37 4.74 -10.28 9.72
CA GLU A 37 4.40 -10.66 8.36
C GLU A 37 5.17 -9.88 7.30
N MET A 38 5.80 -8.77 7.65
CA MET A 38 6.68 -8.02 6.75
C MET A 38 7.99 -8.77 6.48
N LYS A 39 8.12 -9.30 5.26
CA LYS A 39 9.33 -9.97 4.79
C LYS A 39 10.40 -8.96 4.40
N GLU A 40 10.02 -8.00 3.55
CA GLU A 40 10.97 -7.13 2.86
C GLU A 40 10.37 -5.76 2.58
N VAL A 41 11.20 -4.71 2.73
CA VAL A 41 10.84 -3.31 2.42
C VAL A 41 11.97 -2.76 1.54
N ILE A 42 11.63 -2.24 0.37
CA ILE A 42 12.60 -1.72 -0.61
C ILE A 42 12.10 -0.39 -1.16
N ARG A 43 12.96 0.63 -1.25
CA ARG A 43 12.65 1.83 -2.03
C ARG A 43 12.80 1.58 -3.53
N LEU A 44 11.80 1.96 -4.32
CA LEU A 44 11.83 1.90 -5.78
C LEU A 44 12.53 3.14 -6.38
N GLY A 45 13.18 3.00 -7.55
CA GLY A 45 13.84 4.10 -8.27
C GLY A 45 15.34 4.32 -7.94
N ARG A 46 15.90 5.43 -8.40
CA ARG A 46 17.28 5.87 -8.06
C ARG A 46 17.27 6.74 -6.81
N TYR A 47 18.37 6.76 -6.06
CA TYR A 47 18.48 7.64 -4.89
C TYR A 47 18.67 9.09 -5.33
N SER A 48 17.91 9.98 -4.69
CA SER A 48 18.09 11.43 -4.75
C SER A 48 18.03 11.95 -3.32
N GLU A 49 18.89 12.91 -3.01
CA GLU A 49 18.94 13.57 -1.72
C GLU A 49 17.65 14.38 -1.50
N GLY A 50 17.01 14.24 -0.33
CA GLY A 50 15.70 14.84 -0.04
C GLY A 50 14.50 14.28 -0.83
N GLY A 51 14.71 13.38 -1.79
CA GLY A 51 13.64 12.84 -2.63
C GLY A 51 12.74 11.82 -1.92
N ARG A 52 11.42 12.02 -2.02
CA ARG A 52 10.42 11.00 -1.63
C ARG A 52 10.37 9.92 -2.72
N ARG A 53 10.66 8.67 -2.34
CA ARG A 53 10.64 7.50 -3.23
C ARG A 53 9.58 6.52 -2.76
N PRO A 54 8.83 5.87 -3.66
CA PRO A 54 7.89 4.82 -3.28
C PRO A 54 8.59 3.68 -2.56
N MET A 55 7.96 3.17 -1.49
CA MET A 55 8.41 1.96 -0.80
C MET A 55 7.54 0.78 -1.24
N LYS A 56 8.20 -0.30 -1.66
CA LYS A 56 7.59 -1.59 -1.95
C LYS A 56 7.74 -2.48 -0.72
N VAL A 57 6.61 -2.98 -0.24
CA VAL A 57 6.54 -3.86 0.93
C VAL A 57 6.09 -5.24 0.48
N ARG A 58 6.85 -6.26 0.85
CA ARG A 58 6.52 -7.67 0.61
C ARG A 58 6.07 -8.29 1.92
N MET A 59 4.81 -8.71 1.95
CA MET A 59 4.25 -9.49 3.05
C MET A 59 4.49 -10.98 2.83
N ARG A 60 4.37 -11.76 3.92
CA ARG A 60 4.38 -13.23 3.89
C ARG A 60 3.01 -13.79 3.50
N SER A 61 1.94 -13.23 4.06
CA SER A 61 0.56 -13.65 3.79
C SER A 61 -0.08 -12.76 2.74
N GLN A 62 -0.83 -13.36 1.82
CA GLN A 62 -1.72 -12.62 0.92
C GLN A 62 -2.90 -12.03 1.69
N VAL A 63 -3.43 -12.76 2.68
CA VAL A 63 -4.58 -12.33 3.49
C VAL A 63 -4.29 -10.99 4.18
N ALA A 64 -3.09 -10.83 4.75
CA ALA A 64 -2.69 -9.57 5.38
C ALA A 64 -2.63 -8.39 4.38
N VAL A 65 -2.20 -8.64 3.13
CA VAL A 65 -2.21 -7.60 2.10
C VAL A 65 -3.65 -7.16 1.80
N GLU A 66 -4.56 -8.12 1.69
CA GLU A 66 -5.97 -7.83 1.40
C GLU A 66 -6.64 -7.08 2.55
N GLU A 67 -6.39 -7.47 3.80
CA GLU A 67 -6.90 -6.78 4.99
C GLU A 67 -6.41 -5.34 5.10
N ILE A 68 -5.10 -5.11 4.89
CA ILE A 68 -4.51 -3.77 4.88
C ILE A 68 -5.12 -2.93 3.75
N MET A 69 -5.30 -3.51 2.56
CA MET A 69 -5.86 -2.79 1.41
C MET A 69 -7.35 -2.47 1.59
N ALA A 70 -8.13 -3.35 2.21
CA ALA A 70 -9.53 -3.10 2.53
C ALA A 70 -9.69 -1.95 3.54
N ARG A 71 -8.75 -1.85 4.49
CA ARG A 71 -8.77 -0.84 5.57
C ARG A 71 -7.99 0.43 5.26
N LYS A 72 -7.33 0.52 4.10
CA LYS A 72 -6.54 1.67 3.65
C LYS A 72 -7.27 3.01 3.83
N GLY A 73 -8.61 3.03 3.70
CA GLY A 73 -9.43 4.23 3.90
C GLY A 73 -9.14 4.95 5.22
N LYS A 74 -8.78 4.24 6.30
CA LYS A 74 -8.44 4.84 7.60
C LYS A 74 -7.24 5.78 7.55
N LEU A 75 -6.37 5.66 6.55
CA LEU A 75 -5.24 6.58 6.37
C LEU A 75 -5.69 8.02 6.07
N THR A 76 -6.89 8.23 5.52
CA THR A 76 -7.39 9.58 5.23
C THR A 76 -7.83 10.34 6.47
N ASP A 77 -8.13 9.62 7.56
CA ASP A 77 -8.72 10.18 8.78
C ASP A 77 -7.64 10.69 9.75
N VAL A 78 -6.39 10.27 9.57
CA VAL A 78 -5.24 10.57 10.44
C VAL A 78 -4.34 11.66 9.83
N GLU A 79 -3.36 12.16 10.58
CA GLU A 79 -2.33 13.15 10.17
C GLU A 79 -1.48 12.74 8.95
N HIS A 80 -1.62 11.52 8.44
CA HIS A 80 -0.83 10.97 7.33
C HIS A 80 -1.52 11.13 5.96
N LYS A 81 -2.15 12.30 5.71
CA LYS A 81 -2.89 12.60 4.45
C LYS A 81 -2.04 12.51 3.18
N ASP A 82 -0.73 12.60 3.31
CA ASP A 82 0.24 12.54 2.22
C ASP A 82 0.61 11.10 1.78
N ILE A 83 0.17 10.07 2.51
CA ILE A 83 0.57 8.69 2.26
C ILE A 83 -0.53 7.95 1.49
N TRP A 84 -0.16 7.36 0.36
CA TRP A 84 -1.03 6.52 -0.44
C TRP A 84 -0.47 5.10 -0.56
N MET A 85 -1.32 4.10 -0.30
CA MET A 85 -1.00 2.70 -0.54
C MET A 85 -1.65 2.22 -1.83
N LYS A 86 -0.95 1.42 -2.63
CA LYS A 86 -1.53 0.77 -3.81
C LYS A 86 -0.97 -0.64 -3.94
N ARG A 87 -1.81 -1.56 -4.40
CA ARG A 87 -1.37 -2.90 -4.81
C ARG A 87 -0.41 -2.79 -6.00
N ASP A 88 0.69 -3.52 -5.89
CA ASP A 88 1.60 -3.71 -7.01
C ASP A 88 0.98 -4.75 -7.95
N MET A 89 0.58 -4.31 -9.13
CA MET A 89 -0.08 -5.14 -10.15
C MET A 89 0.76 -5.14 -11.41
N ASN A 90 0.65 -6.21 -12.19
CA ASN A 90 1.28 -6.24 -13.50
C ASN A 90 0.58 -5.26 -14.47
N LEU A 91 1.19 -5.02 -15.65
CA LEU A 91 0.63 -4.08 -16.63
C LEU A 91 -0.75 -4.52 -17.15
N GLU A 92 -0.92 -5.81 -17.42
CA GLU A 92 -2.16 -6.38 -17.95
C GLU A 92 -3.32 -6.28 -16.94
N GLU A 93 -3.08 -6.65 -15.69
CA GLU A 93 -4.01 -6.50 -14.56
C GLU A 93 -4.40 -5.04 -14.38
N ARG A 94 -3.45 -4.12 -14.50
CA ARG A 94 -3.71 -2.69 -14.38
C ARG A 94 -4.56 -2.16 -15.54
N GLU A 95 -4.40 -2.68 -16.75
CA GLU A 95 -5.24 -2.33 -17.90
C GLU A 95 -6.65 -2.89 -17.74
N LYS A 96 -6.79 -4.14 -17.31
CA LYS A 96 -8.08 -4.76 -16.99
C LYS A 96 -8.83 -4.00 -15.90
N GLU A 97 -8.15 -3.64 -14.80
CA GLU A 97 -8.73 -2.84 -13.72
C GLU A 97 -9.23 -1.48 -14.23
N LYS A 98 -8.42 -0.79 -15.06
CA LYS A 98 -8.81 0.50 -15.66
C LYS A 98 -10.03 0.35 -16.56
N ALA A 99 -10.06 -0.67 -17.42
CA ALA A 99 -11.16 -0.94 -18.34
C ALA A 99 -12.47 -1.17 -17.57
N LEU A 100 -12.44 -2.05 -16.57
CA LEU A 100 -13.58 -2.33 -15.69
C LEU A 100 -14.07 -1.07 -14.97
N ARG A 101 -13.14 -0.24 -14.47
CA ARG A 101 -13.50 1.02 -13.80
C ARG A 101 -14.16 2.02 -14.75
N SER A 102 -13.65 2.14 -15.98
CA SER A 102 -14.26 3.02 -16.99
C SER A 102 -15.64 2.53 -17.43
N GLU A 103 -15.80 1.21 -17.58
CA GLU A 103 -17.09 0.60 -17.92
C GLU A 103 -18.12 0.81 -16.81
N ALA A 104 -17.74 0.55 -15.56
CA ALA A 104 -18.59 0.77 -14.39
C ALA A 104 -19.01 2.24 -14.27
N LYS A 105 -18.08 3.18 -14.49
CA LYS A 105 -18.39 4.61 -14.50
C LYS A 105 -19.39 4.97 -15.60
N ALA A 106 -19.15 4.51 -16.84
CA ALA A 106 -20.06 4.76 -17.96
C ALA A 106 -21.47 4.19 -17.72
N LYS A 107 -21.58 3.02 -17.08
CA LYS A 107 -22.88 2.45 -16.67
C LYS A 107 -23.56 3.31 -15.60
N ASN A 108 -22.82 3.79 -14.60
CA ASN A 108 -23.38 4.64 -13.55
C ASN A 108 -23.83 6.02 -14.07
N ASP A 109 -23.11 6.60 -15.03
CA ASP A 109 -23.47 7.88 -15.65
C ASP A 109 -24.76 7.77 -16.46
N LYS A 110 -25.01 6.62 -17.11
CA LYS A 110 -26.24 6.33 -17.86
C LYS A 110 -27.44 5.93 -17.00
N ARG A 111 -27.24 5.75 -15.68
CA ARG A 111 -28.27 5.26 -14.76
C ARG A 111 -29.31 6.36 -14.47
N THR A 112 -30.59 6.01 -14.55
CA THR A 112 -31.70 6.93 -14.28
C THR A 112 -31.85 7.22 -12.77
N GLU A 113 -32.50 8.33 -12.40
CA GLU A 113 -32.67 8.70 -10.98
C GLU A 113 -33.49 7.67 -10.18
N ILE A 114 -34.41 6.95 -10.84
CA ILE A 114 -35.23 5.90 -10.22
C ILE A 114 -34.36 4.70 -9.85
N GLU A 115 -33.48 4.28 -10.75
CA GLU A 115 -32.57 3.18 -10.49
C GLU A 115 -31.53 3.53 -9.43
N LYS A 116 -31.08 4.79 -9.36
CA LYS A 116 -30.12 5.27 -8.33
C LYS A 116 -30.70 5.22 -6.92
N LYS A 117 -32.03 5.40 -6.75
CA LYS A 117 -32.70 5.35 -5.43
C LYS A 117 -32.89 3.93 -4.87
N ASN A 118 -32.75 2.90 -5.70
CA ASN A 118 -32.96 1.49 -5.32
C ASN A 118 -31.67 0.74 -4.93
N VAL A 119 -30.55 1.45 -4.72
CA VAL A 119 -29.26 0.90 -4.22
C VAL A 119 -28.85 1.65 -2.97
#